data_AF-A0A0V0IN61-F1
#
_entry.id   AF-A0A0V0IN61-F1
#
_cell.length_a   1.000
_cell.length_b   1.000
_cell.length_c   1.000
_cell.angle_alpha   90.00
_cell.angle_beta   90.00
_cell.angle_gamma   90.00
#
_symmetry.space_group_name_H-M   'P 1'
#
loop_
_entity.id
_entity.type
_entity.pdbx_description
1 polymer ?
#
loop_
_entity_poly.entity_id
_entity_poly.type
_entity_poly.pdbx_seq_one_letter_code
_entity_poly.pdbx_strand_id
1 'polypeptide(L)'
;MPSYLRQLFAMLLISNSMSRPEVVWKSTWHLLSEDILHEQRRVLDNPEAYLSDVDLKNCCLQKIESFLKSCERSFSDIPTMPIPVYTEDDVDITNRLICDEMHYNKRALADEDQQLVLNLTDELKSVYKKIMAAINENMGGFFFLYEFGGTCKTYIWKTLSAAIRSKGDVVLTVASSGIASLLLPGGRTTHSRFVIPLNITENSTCNLKQGTPLAHLLIKTKLIIWDEAPMMHKHCFEALDKTLRDIIGYKDATKLYHLMVKQLFLEVTSDIFFR
;
A
#
# COMPACT_ATOMS: atom_id res chain seq x y z
N MET A 1 -25.48 -9.47 10.79
CA MET A 1 -25.72 -10.91 11.02
C MET A 1 -24.70 -11.80 10.29
N PRO A 2 -24.49 -11.72 8.95
CA PRO A 2 -23.73 -12.75 8.23
C PRO A 2 -22.25 -12.87 8.63
N SER A 3 -21.59 -11.75 8.99
CA SER A 3 -20.23 -11.77 9.55
C SER A 3 -20.05 -12.68 10.78
N TYR A 4 -21.03 -12.71 11.69
CA TYR A 4 -21.00 -13.59 12.85
C TYR A 4 -21.19 -15.07 12.46
N LEU A 5 -22.03 -15.35 11.45
CA LEU A 5 -22.20 -16.70 10.90
C LEU A 5 -20.91 -17.20 10.23
N ARG A 6 -20.18 -16.34 9.51
CA ARG A 6 -18.84 -16.67 8.96
C ARG A 6 -17.84 -16.98 10.07
N GLN A 7 -17.84 -16.21 11.16
CA GLN A 7 -16.96 -16.45 12.30
C GLN A 7 -17.29 -17.76 13.01
N LEU A 8 -18.58 -18.06 13.24
CA LEU A 8 -19.04 -19.33 13.79
C LEU A 8 -18.65 -20.52 12.91
N PHE A 9 -18.82 -20.40 11.59
CA PHE A 9 -18.41 -21.42 10.63
C PHE A 9 -16.89 -21.65 10.64
N ALA A 10 -16.09 -20.58 10.75
CA ALA A 10 -14.64 -20.69 10.94
C ALA A 10 -14.27 -21.41 12.25
N MET A 11 -14.96 -21.12 13.36
CA MET A 11 -14.73 -21.83 14.62
C MET A 11 -15.05 -23.33 14.50
N LEU A 12 -16.15 -23.70 13.85
CA LEU A 12 -16.53 -25.10 13.62
C LEU A 12 -15.53 -25.88 12.75
N LEU A 13 -14.86 -25.19 11.81
CA LEU A 13 -13.73 -25.72 11.03
C LEU A 13 -12.49 -25.92 11.92
N ILE A 14 -12.11 -24.91 12.71
CA ILE A 14 -10.92 -24.94 13.59
C ILE A 14 -11.06 -26.05 14.66
N SER A 15 -12.25 -26.21 15.24
CA SER A 15 -12.53 -27.24 16.25
C SER A 15 -12.75 -28.64 15.67
N ASN A 16 -12.63 -28.81 14.35
CA ASN A 16 -12.92 -30.04 13.62
C ASN A 16 -14.28 -30.67 13.98
N SER A 17 -15.28 -29.85 14.30
CA SER A 17 -16.60 -30.30 14.79
C SER A 17 -17.54 -30.74 13.68
N MET A 18 -17.13 -30.62 12.42
CA MET A 18 -17.90 -31.01 11.24
C MET A 18 -17.21 -32.19 10.56
N SER A 19 -17.90 -33.34 10.50
CA SER A 19 -17.41 -34.53 9.78
C SER A 19 -17.35 -34.35 8.25
N ARG A 20 -18.17 -33.44 7.72
CA ARG A 20 -18.31 -33.15 6.28
C ARG A 20 -18.52 -31.64 6.03
N PRO A 21 -17.49 -30.80 6.27
CA PRO A 21 -17.61 -29.35 6.14
C PRO A 21 -18.01 -28.91 4.73
N GLU A 22 -17.67 -29.70 3.70
CA GLU A 22 -17.96 -29.42 2.30
C GLU A 22 -19.46 -29.52 1.96
N VAL A 23 -20.21 -30.35 2.69
CA VAL A 23 -21.67 -30.47 2.55
C VAL A 23 -22.33 -29.28 3.23
N VAL A 24 -21.91 -28.94 4.44
CA VAL A 24 -22.43 -27.79 5.19
C VAL A 24 -22.20 -26.50 4.38
N TRP A 25 -20.99 -26.30 3.87
CA TRP A 25 -20.65 -25.18 2.97
C TRP A 25 -21.60 -25.07 1.77
N LYS A 26 -21.77 -26.16 1.00
CA LYS A 26 -22.67 -26.20 -0.17
C LYS A 26 -24.12 -25.85 0.20
N SER A 27 -24.55 -26.19 1.42
CA SER A 27 -25.89 -25.92 1.92
C SER A 27 -26.07 -24.55 2.57
N THR A 28 -25.00 -23.85 3.00
CA THR A 28 -25.12 -22.61 3.80
C THR A 28 -24.42 -21.38 3.22
N TRP A 29 -23.61 -21.52 2.16
CA TRP A 29 -22.82 -20.41 1.59
C TRP A 29 -23.64 -19.14 1.31
N HIS A 30 -24.92 -19.28 0.91
CA HIS A 30 -25.81 -18.14 0.62
C HIS A 30 -26.11 -17.30 1.88
N LEU A 31 -26.31 -17.93 3.03
CA LEU A 31 -26.45 -17.24 4.33
C LEU A 31 -25.13 -16.62 4.78
N LEU A 32 -24.01 -17.22 4.39
CA LEU A 32 -22.67 -16.74 4.71
C LEU A 32 -22.20 -15.60 3.78
N SER A 33 -22.83 -15.41 2.61
CA SER A 33 -22.46 -14.42 1.59
C SER A 33 -23.45 -13.27 1.40
N GLU A 34 -24.57 -13.26 2.12
CA GLU A 34 -25.69 -12.30 1.97
C GLU A 34 -25.28 -10.82 1.97
N ASP A 35 -24.35 -10.43 2.85
CA ASP A 35 -23.86 -9.05 2.97
C ASP A 35 -22.74 -8.68 1.96
N ILE A 36 -22.12 -9.66 1.29
CA ILE A 36 -20.89 -9.46 0.51
C ILE A 36 -21.13 -8.59 -0.72
N LEU A 37 -22.23 -8.81 -1.45
CA LEU A 37 -22.57 -7.99 -2.62
C LEU A 37 -22.82 -6.53 -2.23
N HIS A 38 -23.47 -6.31 -1.09
CA HIS A 38 -23.76 -4.97 -0.58
C HIS A 38 -22.48 -4.28 -0.04
N GLU A 39 -21.58 -5.03 0.62
CA GLU A 39 -20.27 -4.52 1.00
C GLU A 39 -19.42 -4.15 -0.23
N GLN A 40 -19.35 -5.00 -1.26
CA GLN A 40 -18.60 -4.66 -2.48
C GLN A 40 -19.14 -3.43 -3.20
N ARG A 41 -20.47 -3.29 -3.36
CA ARG A 41 -21.09 -2.09 -3.94
C ARG A 41 -20.70 -0.81 -3.19
N ARG A 42 -20.62 -0.88 -1.86
CA ARG A 42 -20.16 0.23 -1.02
C ARG A 42 -18.66 0.50 -1.13
N VAL A 43 -17.83 -0.52 -1.32
CA VAL A 43 -16.36 -0.37 -1.45
C VAL A 43 -15.98 0.20 -2.82
N LEU A 44 -16.68 -0.20 -3.88
CA LEU A 44 -16.41 0.21 -5.26
C LEU A 44 -17.15 1.48 -5.70
N ASP A 45 -18.01 2.05 -4.86
CA ASP A 45 -18.93 3.16 -5.16
C ASP A 45 -19.75 2.93 -6.46
N ASN A 46 -20.08 1.66 -6.73
CA ASN A 46 -20.77 1.23 -7.94
C ASN A 46 -22.07 0.50 -7.58
N PRO A 47 -23.25 1.15 -7.71
CA PRO A 47 -24.53 0.52 -7.37
C PRO A 47 -24.94 -0.59 -8.33
N GLU A 48 -24.43 -0.62 -9.56
CA GLU A 48 -24.73 -1.64 -10.58
C GLU A 48 -23.82 -2.87 -10.51
N ALA A 49 -22.84 -2.90 -9.58
CA ALA A 49 -21.94 -4.05 -9.46
C ALA A 49 -22.73 -5.34 -9.22
N TYR A 50 -22.48 -6.35 -10.06
CA TYR A 50 -23.04 -7.68 -9.98
C TYR A 50 -21.90 -8.69 -9.84
N LEU A 51 -22.07 -9.65 -8.93
CA LEU A 51 -21.15 -10.76 -8.73
C LEU A 51 -21.85 -12.04 -9.14
N SER A 52 -21.13 -12.94 -9.81
CA SER A 52 -21.68 -14.28 -10.05
C SER A 52 -21.72 -15.08 -8.75
N ASP A 53 -22.51 -16.14 -8.77
CA ASP A 53 -22.56 -17.17 -7.74
C ASP A 53 -21.19 -17.80 -7.42
N VAL A 54 -20.24 -17.75 -8.35
CA VAL A 54 -18.88 -18.26 -8.17
C VAL A 54 -18.05 -17.23 -7.41
N ASP A 55 -18.14 -15.95 -7.78
CA ASP A 55 -17.40 -14.85 -7.16
C ASP A 55 -17.88 -14.61 -5.72
N LEU A 56 -19.19 -14.67 -5.47
CA LEU A 56 -19.77 -14.59 -4.12
C LEU A 56 -19.26 -15.70 -3.20
N LYS A 57 -19.19 -16.95 -3.69
CA LYS A 57 -18.60 -18.08 -2.96
C LYS A 57 -17.12 -17.82 -2.69
N ASN A 58 -16.38 -17.32 -3.68
CA ASN A 58 -14.96 -17.02 -3.56
C ASN A 58 -14.67 -15.94 -2.50
N CYS A 59 -15.32 -14.78 -2.59
CA CYS A 59 -15.19 -13.71 -1.60
C CYS A 59 -15.64 -14.15 -0.19
N CYS A 60 -16.64 -15.02 -0.09
CA CYS A 60 -17.05 -15.60 1.18
C CYS A 60 -15.99 -16.52 1.78
N LEU A 61 -15.34 -17.37 0.96
CA LEU A 61 -14.21 -18.20 1.40
C LEU A 61 -13.01 -17.33 1.82
N GLN A 62 -12.67 -16.28 1.06
CA GLN A 62 -11.60 -15.32 1.43
C GLN A 62 -11.87 -14.68 2.81
N LYS A 63 -13.10 -14.26 3.08
CA LYS A 63 -13.52 -13.72 4.39
C LYS A 63 -13.49 -14.77 5.50
N ILE A 64 -13.77 -16.05 5.22
CA ILE A 64 -13.63 -17.12 6.22
C ILE A 64 -12.16 -17.43 6.47
N GLU A 65 -11.31 -17.42 5.44
CA GLU A 65 -9.88 -17.68 5.60
C GLU A 65 -9.17 -16.59 6.41
N SER A 66 -9.63 -15.34 6.38
CA SER A 66 -9.08 -14.31 7.26
C SER A 66 -9.28 -14.62 8.75
N PHE A 67 -10.41 -15.26 9.11
CA PHE A 67 -10.64 -15.79 10.46
C PHE A 67 -9.78 -17.03 10.75
N LEU A 68 -9.64 -17.98 9.82
CA LEU A 68 -8.77 -19.15 9.98
C LEU A 68 -7.30 -18.73 10.21
N LYS A 69 -6.81 -17.76 9.43
CA LYS A 69 -5.46 -17.20 9.54
C LYS A 69 -5.20 -16.54 10.89
N SER A 70 -6.23 -15.97 11.54
CA SER A 70 -6.11 -15.44 12.90
C SER A 70 -5.89 -16.51 13.99
N CYS A 71 -6.11 -17.78 13.65
CA CYS A 71 -5.89 -18.94 14.51
C CYS A 71 -4.82 -19.91 13.95
N GLU A 72 -3.90 -19.41 13.11
CA GLU A 72 -2.81 -20.19 12.49
C GLU A 72 -3.31 -21.44 11.74
N ARG A 73 -4.40 -21.27 10.98
CA ARG A 73 -4.96 -22.27 10.05
C ARG A 73 -5.25 -21.67 8.67
N SER A 74 -5.28 -22.51 7.65
CA SER A 74 -5.67 -22.18 6.28
C SER A 74 -6.63 -23.26 5.74
N PHE A 75 -7.34 -22.97 4.65
CA PHE A 75 -8.05 -24.01 3.90
C PHE A 75 -7.12 -25.11 3.35
N SER A 76 -5.82 -24.82 3.20
CA SER A 76 -4.79 -25.82 2.90
C SER A 76 -4.73 -26.97 3.92
N ASP A 77 -5.13 -26.72 5.18
CA ASP A 77 -5.17 -27.72 6.25
C ASP A 77 -6.48 -28.55 6.23
N ILE A 78 -7.44 -28.19 5.38
CA ILE A 78 -8.81 -28.76 5.34
C ILE A 78 -9.12 -29.22 3.90
N PRO A 79 -8.54 -30.34 3.44
CA PRO A 79 -8.56 -30.74 2.02
C PRO A 79 -9.94 -31.08 1.44
N THR A 80 -10.98 -31.18 2.27
CA THR A 80 -12.38 -31.36 1.83
C THR A 80 -13.03 -30.04 1.41
N MET A 81 -12.54 -28.90 1.87
CA MET A 81 -13.12 -27.59 1.57
C MET A 81 -12.57 -27.00 0.26
N PRO A 82 -13.37 -26.23 -0.49
CA PRO A 82 -12.87 -25.46 -1.61
C PRO A 82 -11.89 -24.37 -1.13
N ILE A 83 -10.74 -24.28 -1.78
CA ILE A 83 -9.72 -23.27 -1.51
C ILE A 83 -10.13 -21.97 -2.22
N PRO A 84 -10.11 -20.80 -1.54
CA PRO A 84 -10.36 -19.52 -2.19
C PRO A 84 -9.31 -19.24 -3.25
N VAL A 85 -9.76 -18.80 -4.43
CA VAL A 85 -8.91 -18.24 -5.48
C VAL A 85 -8.66 -16.78 -5.14
N TYR A 86 -7.41 -16.34 -5.25
CA TYR A 86 -7.04 -14.94 -5.05
C TYR A 86 -6.62 -14.35 -6.39
N THR A 87 -7.45 -13.46 -6.95
CA THR A 87 -7.02 -12.57 -8.03
C THR A 87 -6.15 -11.45 -7.44
N GLU A 88 -5.32 -10.78 -8.25
CA GLU A 88 -4.54 -9.64 -7.74
C GLU A 88 -5.43 -8.48 -7.27
N ASP A 89 -6.67 -8.39 -7.79
CA ASP A 89 -7.65 -7.37 -7.41
C ASP A 89 -8.40 -7.72 -6.11
N ASP A 90 -8.77 -9.00 -5.89
CA ASP A 90 -9.41 -9.45 -4.63
C ASP A 90 -8.48 -9.28 -3.41
N VAL A 91 -7.19 -9.50 -3.62
CA VAL A 91 -6.15 -9.28 -2.60
C VAL A 91 -6.08 -7.80 -2.22
N ASP A 92 -6.25 -6.88 -3.16
CA ASP A 92 -6.28 -5.45 -2.89
C ASP A 92 -7.58 -5.01 -2.17
N ILE A 93 -8.74 -5.56 -2.57
CA ILE A 93 -10.05 -5.27 -1.94
C ILE A 93 -10.12 -5.77 -0.50
N THR A 94 -9.46 -6.90 -0.19
CA THR A 94 -9.37 -7.42 1.18
C THR A 94 -8.24 -6.76 2.00
N ASN A 95 -7.27 -6.14 1.33
CA ASN A 95 -6.18 -5.43 1.98
C ASN A 95 -6.60 -4.03 2.41
N ARG A 96 -7.02 -3.93 3.67
CA ARG A 96 -7.38 -2.66 4.29
C ARG A 96 -6.33 -1.56 4.12
N LEU A 97 -5.03 -1.87 4.08
CA LEU A 97 -3.99 -0.85 3.91
C LEU A 97 -4.01 -0.21 2.51
N ILE A 98 -4.35 -0.99 1.48
CA ILE A 98 -4.52 -0.48 0.11
C ILE A 98 -5.84 0.29 0.04
N CYS A 99 -6.92 -0.26 0.58
CA CYS A 99 -8.21 0.43 0.67
C CYS A 99 -8.09 1.80 1.36
N ASP A 100 -7.42 1.88 2.52
CA ASP A 100 -7.20 3.12 3.28
C ASP A 100 -6.43 4.17 2.44
N GLU A 101 -5.47 3.77 1.59
CA GLU A 101 -4.75 4.70 0.69
C GLU A 101 -5.48 5.00 -0.63
N MET A 102 -6.49 4.23 -0.99
CA MET A 102 -7.33 4.42 -2.19
C MET A 102 -8.67 5.14 -1.89
N HIS A 103 -9.07 5.24 -0.63
CA HIS A 103 -10.39 5.77 -0.21
C HIS A 103 -10.53 7.30 -0.29
N TYR A 104 -9.53 8.02 -0.82
CA TYR A 104 -9.62 9.47 -1.00
C TYR A 104 -10.60 9.84 -2.11
N ASN A 105 -11.30 10.96 -1.95
CA ASN A 105 -12.18 11.50 -3.00
C ASN A 105 -11.35 12.01 -4.18
N LYS A 106 -11.28 11.19 -5.25
CA LYS A 106 -10.50 11.46 -6.46
C LYS A 106 -10.83 12.80 -7.13
N ARG A 107 -12.10 13.24 -7.10
CA ARG A 107 -12.52 14.52 -7.69
C ARG A 107 -12.00 15.70 -6.87
N ALA A 108 -12.23 15.67 -5.55
CA ALA A 108 -11.74 16.70 -4.65
C ALA A 108 -10.20 16.83 -4.69
N LEU A 109 -9.48 15.71 -4.82
CA LEU A 109 -8.02 15.72 -4.99
C LEU A 109 -7.56 16.26 -6.36
N ALA A 110 -8.33 16.05 -7.43
CA ALA A 110 -8.03 16.64 -8.74
C ALA A 110 -8.23 18.16 -8.72
N ASP A 111 -9.29 18.63 -8.06
CA ASP A 111 -9.54 20.05 -7.85
C ASP A 111 -8.45 20.68 -6.95
N GLU A 112 -8.04 19.99 -5.89
CA GLU A 112 -6.93 20.41 -5.00
C GLU A 112 -5.60 20.49 -5.76
N ASP A 113 -5.21 19.46 -6.52
CA ASP A 113 -3.98 19.46 -7.35
C ASP A 113 -3.97 20.64 -8.34
N GLN A 114 -5.09 20.91 -9.03
CA GLN A 114 -5.18 22.07 -9.92
C GLN A 114 -4.93 23.39 -9.19
N GLN A 115 -5.54 23.60 -8.01
CA GLN A 115 -5.32 24.80 -7.21
C GLN A 115 -3.88 24.89 -6.69
N LEU A 116 -3.28 23.78 -6.25
CA LEU A 116 -1.90 23.75 -5.77
C LEU A 116 -0.90 24.07 -6.91
N VAL A 117 -1.06 23.45 -8.09
CA VAL A 117 -0.18 23.64 -9.27
C VAL A 117 -0.25 25.06 -9.85
N LEU A 118 -1.38 25.77 -9.68
CA LEU A 118 -1.50 27.18 -10.05
C LEU A 118 -0.68 28.10 -9.14
N ASN A 119 -0.51 27.75 -7.87
CA ASN A 119 0.20 28.55 -6.86
C ASN A 119 1.70 28.18 -6.70
N LEU A 120 2.19 27.17 -7.42
CA LEU A 120 3.62 26.86 -7.48
C LEU A 120 4.40 27.95 -8.24
N THR A 121 5.55 28.37 -7.70
CA THR A 121 6.55 29.16 -8.44
C THR A 121 7.13 28.33 -9.58
N ASP A 122 7.70 28.98 -10.61
CA ASP A 122 8.17 28.30 -11.81
C ASP A 122 9.27 27.25 -11.54
N GLU A 123 10.13 27.48 -10.55
CA GLU A 123 11.15 26.52 -10.10
C GLU A 123 10.51 25.23 -9.54
N LEU A 124 9.57 25.38 -8.60
CA LEU A 124 8.84 24.26 -7.99
C LEU A 124 7.98 23.52 -9.02
N LYS A 125 7.41 24.26 -9.97
CA LYS A 125 6.62 23.73 -11.08
C LYS A 125 7.48 22.92 -12.05
N SER A 126 8.74 23.31 -12.24
CA SER A 126 9.73 22.51 -12.98
C SER A 126 10.04 21.19 -12.27
N VAL A 127 10.28 21.23 -10.95
CA VAL A 127 10.49 20.03 -10.12
C VAL A 127 9.28 19.09 -10.16
N TYR A 128 8.08 19.61 -9.94
CA TYR A 128 6.82 18.85 -10.01
C TYR A 128 6.65 18.17 -11.37
N LYS A 129 6.81 18.92 -12.48
CA LYS A 129 6.72 18.36 -13.84
C LYS A 129 7.73 17.24 -14.07
N LYS A 130 8.98 17.41 -13.63
CA LYS A 130 10.05 16.41 -13.79
C LYS A 130 9.73 15.10 -13.04
N ILE A 131 9.24 15.21 -11.81
CA ILE A 131 8.83 14.04 -11.00
C ILE A 131 7.60 13.37 -11.62
N MET A 132 6.57 14.14 -12.00
CA MET A 132 5.34 13.60 -12.59
C MET A 132 5.60 12.93 -13.95
N ALA A 133 6.51 13.46 -14.77
CA ALA A 133 6.94 12.81 -16.01
C ALA A 133 7.58 11.44 -15.74
N ALA A 134 8.55 11.36 -14.84
CA ALA A 134 9.23 10.10 -14.48
C ALA A 134 8.28 9.03 -13.91
N ILE A 135 7.23 9.45 -13.19
CA ILE A 135 6.17 8.57 -12.67
C ILE A 135 5.25 8.09 -13.81
N ASN A 136 4.77 9.00 -14.67
CA ASN A 136 3.88 8.65 -15.79
C ASN A 136 4.58 7.72 -16.81
N GLU A 137 5.86 7.97 -17.10
CA GLU A 137 6.68 7.17 -18.02
C GLU A 137 7.17 5.85 -17.39
N ASN A 138 6.94 5.66 -16.08
CA ASN A 138 7.46 4.54 -15.28
C ASN A 138 8.99 4.34 -15.40
N MET A 139 9.75 5.39 -15.72
CA MET A 139 11.22 5.37 -15.66
C MET A 139 11.72 5.27 -14.21
N GLY A 140 10.88 5.70 -13.26
CA GLY A 140 11.19 5.70 -11.83
C GLY A 140 12.40 6.58 -11.50
N GLY A 141 13.26 6.06 -10.64
CA GLY A 141 14.42 6.77 -10.14
C GLY A 141 14.18 7.52 -8.83
N PHE A 142 15.13 8.38 -8.50
CA PHE A 142 15.30 8.95 -7.18
C PHE A 142 15.43 10.47 -7.30
N PHE A 143 14.79 11.22 -6.40
CA PHE A 143 14.81 12.68 -6.38
C PHE A 143 15.07 13.19 -4.96
N PHE A 144 15.93 14.19 -4.83
CA PHE A 144 16.20 14.90 -3.58
C PHE A 144 15.85 16.37 -3.74
N LEU A 145 14.93 16.87 -2.92
CA LEU A 145 14.54 18.28 -2.91
C LEU A 145 15.29 19.02 -1.80
N TYR A 146 16.33 19.75 -2.19
CA TYR A 146 17.07 20.61 -1.29
C TYR A 146 16.56 22.05 -1.36
N GLU A 147 15.95 22.49 -0.27
CA GLU A 147 15.56 23.87 -0.02
C GLU A 147 15.89 24.16 1.44
N PHE A 148 16.22 25.43 1.72
CA PHE A 148 16.35 25.95 3.08
C PHE A 148 14.99 25.95 3.78
N GLY A 149 14.98 25.80 5.11
CA GLY A 149 13.78 25.41 5.88
C GLY A 149 12.55 26.29 5.65
N GLY A 150 11.41 25.66 5.36
CA GLY A 150 10.13 26.32 5.12
C GLY A 150 9.02 25.35 4.72
N THR A 151 7.80 25.86 4.56
CA THR A 151 6.58 25.10 4.18
C THR A 151 6.55 24.60 2.73
N CYS A 152 7.51 25.04 1.91
CA CYS A 152 7.56 24.82 0.47
C CYS A 152 7.67 23.33 0.08
N LYS A 153 8.57 22.56 0.70
CA LYS A 153 8.66 21.11 0.50
C LYS A 153 7.35 20.39 0.81
N THR A 154 6.73 20.71 1.94
CA THR A 154 5.42 20.16 2.34
C THR A 154 4.33 20.49 1.31
N TYR A 155 4.41 21.64 0.66
CA TYR A 155 3.53 22.04 -0.43
C TYR A 155 3.72 21.16 -1.68
N ILE A 156 4.97 20.94 -2.12
CA ILE A 156 5.27 19.97 -3.20
C ILE A 156 4.78 18.56 -2.82
N TRP A 157 5.02 18.10 -1.59
CA TRP A 157 4.58 16.77 -1.14
C TRP A 157 3.06 16.60 -1.19
N LYS A 158 2.30 17.62 -0.78
CA LYS A 158 0.83 17.64 -0.92
C LYS A 158 0.40 17.63 -2.37
N THR A 159 1.00 18.49 -3.21
CA THR A 159 0.68 18.58 -4.65
C THR A 159 0.91 17.24 -5.36
N LEU A 160 2.09 16.63 -5.21
CA LEU A 160 2.39 15.32 -5.79
C LEU A 160 1.46 14.22 -5.25
N SER A 161 1.14 14.25 -3.95
CA SER A 161 0.21 13.28 -3.35
C SER A 161 -1.20 13.40 -3.95
N ALA A 162 -1.71 14.61 -4.14
CA ALA A 162 -3.01 14.87 -4.74
C ALA A 162 -3.04 14.48 -6.23
N ALA A 163 -2.02 14.84 -7.00
CA ALA A 163 -1.87 14.54 -8.42
C ALA A 163 -1.88 13.02 -8.75
N ILE A 164 -1.36 12.21 -7.83
CA ILE A 164 -1.25 10.75 -8.00
C ILE A 164 -2.48 10.04 -7.40
N ARG A 165 -2.90 10.42 -6.18
CA ARG A 165 -4.10 9.82 -5.55
C ARG A 165 -5.39 10.16 -6.30
N SER A 166 -5.48 11.30 -6.99
CA SER A 166 -6.63 11.62 -7.85
C SER A 166 -6.81 10.65 -9.03
N LYS A 167 -5.71 10.08 -9.55
CA LYS A 167 -5.74 8.99 -10.55
C LYS A 167 -6.16 7.65 -9.95
N GLY A 168 -6.10 7.51 -8.61
CA GLY A 168 -6.29 6.25 -7.91
C GLY A 168 -5.03 5.40 -7.82
N ASP A 169 -3.86 6.03 -7.77
CA ASP A 169 -2.58 5.38 -7.50
C ASP A 169 -2.17 5.57 -6.02
N VAL A 170 -1.45 4.60 -5.44
CA VAL A 170 -1.01 4.64 -4.04
C VAL A 170 0.23 5.52 -3.87
N VAL A 171 0.18 6.44 -2.90
CA VAL A 171 1.31 7.26 -2.44
C VAL A 171 1.54 7.00 -0.94
N LEU A 172 2.77 6.65 -0.56
CA LEU A 172 3.15 6.49 0.85
C LEU A 172 3.95 7.70 1.33
N THR A 173 3.33 8.51 2.18
CA THR A 173 4.00 9.59 2.89
C THR A 173 4.56 9.07 4.22
N VAL A 174 5.86 9.27 4.43
CA VAL A 174 6.56 8.95 5.68
C VAL A 174 7.40 10.11 6.14
N ALA A 175 7.67 10.17 7.44
CA ALA A 175 8.67 11.08 8.00
C ALA A 175 9.57 10.37 9.01
N SER A 176 10.70 10.98 9.31
CA SER A 176 11.63 10.50 10.35
C SER A 176 11.03 10.69 11.74
N SER A 177 10.46 11.87 12.02
CA SER A 177 9.76 12.17 13.28
C SER A 177 8.24 11.90 13.22
N GLY A 178 7.66 11.57 14.38
CA GLY A 178 6.20 11.48 14.53
C GLY A 178 5.51 12.82 14.29
N ILE A 179 6.10 13.92 14.75
CA ILE A 179 5.52 15.27 14.61
C ILE A 179 5.50 15.69 13.12
N ALA A 180 6.61 15.49 12.40
CA ALA A 180 6.68 15.77 10.97
C ALA A 180 5.68 14.93 10.16
N SER A 181 5.45 13.67 10.55
CA SER A 181 4.48 12.81 9.86
C SER A 181 3.04 13.36 9.91
N LEU A 182 2.66 14.12 10.94
CA LEU A 182 1.33 14.74 11.06
C LEU A 182 1.08 15.86 10.04
N LEU A 183 2.14 16.43 9.45
CA LEU A 183 2.04 17.48 8.44
C LEU A 183 1.79 16.93 7.01
N LEU A 184 1.94 15.62 6.83
CA LEU A 184 1.80 14.92 5.55
C LEU A 184 0.43 14.19 5.46
N PRO A 185 -0.24 14.22 4.29
CA PRO A 185 -1.53 13.56 4.12
C PRO A 185 -1.36 12.03 4.15
N GLY A 186 -1.90 11.36 5.17
CA GLY A 186 -1.68 9.92 5.40
C GLY A 186 -0.33 9.58 6.03
N GLY A 187 0.39 10.57 6.56
CA GLY A 187 1.74 10.42 7.06
C GLY A 187 1.85 9.45 8.23
N ARG A 188 2.93 8.66 8.23
CA ARG A 188 3.36 7.81 9.35
C ARG A 188 4.85 7.94 9.59
N THR A 189 5.35 7.54 10.75
CA THR A 189 6.80 7.42 10.93
C THR A 189 7.36 6.32 10.04
N THR A 190 8.56 6.52 9.53
CA THR A 190 9.27 5.53 8.71
C THR A 190 9.36 4.16 9.42
N HIS A 191 9.72 4.16 10.71
CA HIS A 191 9.77 2.95 11.53
C HIS A 191 8.43 2.20 11.58
N SER A 192 7.29 2.91 11.70
CA SER A 192 5.96 2.27 11.75
C SER A 192 5.41 1.87 10.39
N ARG A 193 5.72 2.62 9.32
CA ARG A 193 5.26 2.29 7.95
C ARG A 193 5.98 1.08 7.38
N PHE A 194 7.28 0.90 7.65
CA PHE A 194 8.06 -0.19 7.06
C PHE A 194 8.54 -1.26 8.05
N VAL A 195 8.22 -1.12 9.35
CA VAL A 195 8.66 -2.06 10.41
C VAL A 195 10.20 -2.15 10.49
N ILE A 196 10.85 -0.98 10.49
CA ILE A 196 12.32 -0.88 10.58
C ILE A 196 12.78 -1.20 12.02
N PRO A 197 13.71 -2.16 12.23
CA PRO A 197 14.28 -2.44 13.55
C PRO A 197 14.89 -1.20 14.22
N LEU A 198 14.75 -1.08 15.54
CA LEU A 198 15.35 0.01 16.30
C LEU A 198 16.88 -0.11 16.37
N ASN A 199 17.38 -1.33 16.56
CA ASN A 199 18.81 -1.64 16.54
C ASN A 199 19.21 -2.04 15.11
N ILE A 200 19.62 -1.06 14.31
CA ILE A 200 19.90 -1.27 12.88
C ILE A 200 21.41 -1.42 12.61
N THR A 201 21.75 -2.47 11.87
CA THR A 201 23.11 -2.77 11.39
C THR A 201 23.14 -2.82 9.87
N GLU A 202 24.33 -2.82 9.27
CA GLU A 202 24.52 -2.88 7.82
C GLU A 202 23.80 -4.06 7.15
N ASN A 203 23.70 -5.20 7.84
CA ASN A 203 23.04 -6.42 7.36
C ASN A 203 21.58 -6.55 7.77
N SER A 204 21.01 -5.54 8.44
CA SER A 204 19.59 -5.55 8.79
C SER A 204 18.71 -5.38 7.56
N THR A 205 17.54 -6.01 7.60
CA THR A 205 16.41 -5.79 6.69
C THR A 205 15.23 -5.24 7.51
N CYS A 206 14.22 -4.71 6.85
CA CYS A 206 12.94 -4.42 7.51
C CYS A 206 12.22 -5.73 7.85
N ASN A 207 11.47 -5.76 8.96
CA ASN A 207 10.75 -6.96 9.43
C ASN A 207 9.45 -7.21 8.65
N LEU A 208 9.58 -7.31 7.32
CA LEU A 208 8.48 -7.31 6.37
C LEU A 208 8.55 -8.58 5.54
N LYS A 209 7.56 -9.47 5.69
CA LYS A 209 7.51 -10.75 4.97
C LYS A 209 6.75 -10.61 3.66
N GLN A 210 7.17 -11.37 2.65
CA GLN A 210 6.43 -11.54 1.39
C GLN A 210 5.00 -12.06 1.67
N GLY A 211 4.05 -11.76 0.77
CA GLY A 211 2.64 -12.16 0.92
C GLY A 211 1.85 -11.44 2.02
N THR A 212 2.47 -10.52 2.77
CA THR A 212 1.76 -9.73 3.78
C THR A 212 0.97 -8.57 3.14
N PRO A 213 -0.11 -8.08 3.79
CA PRO A 213 -0.85 -6.91 3.31
C PRO A 213 0.05 -5.67 3.10
N LEU A 214 1.09 -5.51 3.92
CA LEU A 214 2.04 -4.41 3.78
C LEU A 214 2.98 -4.62 2.57
N ALA A 215 3.38 -5.86 2.25
CA ALA A 215 4.17 -6.15 1.05
C ALA A 215 3.37 -5.84 -0.23
N HIS A 216 2.08 -6.20 -0.27
CA HIS A 216 1.21 -5.87 -1.40
C HIS A 216 1.00 -4.35 -1.55
N LEU A 217 0.86 -3.61 -0.44
CA LEU A 217 0.80 -2.15 -0.45
C LEU A 217 2.06 -1.54 -1.10
N LEU A 218 3.24 -2.04 -0.76
CA LEU A 218 4.51 -1.56 -1.32
C LEU A 218 4.58 -1.84 -2.82
N ILE A 219 4.23 -3.04 -3.27
CA ILE A 219 4.19 -3.40 -4.70
C ILE A 219 3.26 -2.48 -5.51
N LYS A 220 2.14 -2.04 -4.92
CA LYS A 220 1.16 -1.14 -5.56
C LYS A 220 1.52 0.35 -5.43
N THR A 221 2.55 0.72 -4.66
CA THR A 221 2.95 2.11 -4.40
C THR A 221 3.63 2.74 -5.61
N LYS A 222 3.08 3.83 -6.16
CA LYS A 222 3.71 4.61 -7.24
C LYS A 222 4.75 5.61 -6.73
N LEU A 223 4.57 6.14 -5.53
CA LEU A 223 5.45 7.14 -4.95
C LEU A 223 5.63 6.92 -3.44
N ILE A 224 6.88 6.95 -2.98
CA ILE A 224 7.22 7.13 -1.57
C ILE A 224 7.70 8.58 -1.41
N ILE A 225 7.19 9.28 -0.41
CA ILE A 225 7.68 10.60 0.01
C ILE A 225 8.23 10.44 1.41
N TRP A 226 9.51 10.78 1.62
CA TRP A 226 10.16 10.67 2.93
C TRP A 226 10.66 12.04 3.39
N ASP A 227 9.92 12.65 4.29
CA ASP A 227 10.26 13.95 4.89
C ASP A 227 11.22 13.79 6.08
N GLU A 228 12.04 14.81 6.32
CA GLU A 228 13.16 14.76 7.28
C GLU A 228 14.14 13.59 7.05
N ALA A 229 14.24 13.04 5.84
CA ALA A 229 15.12 11.89 5.55
C ALA A 229 16.58 12.03 6.05
N PRO A 230 17.25 13.20 5.97
CA PRO A 230 18.61 13.36 6.51
C PRO A 230 18.76 13.15 8.03
N MET A 231 17.65 13.10 8.79
CA MET A 231 17.69 12.78 10.23
C MET A 231 17.82 11.28 10.53
N MET A 232 17.69 10.41 9.52
CA MET A 232 17.70 8.96 9.69
C MET A 232 19.07 8.35 9.40
N HIS A 233 19.44 7.32 10.16
CA HIS A 233 20.69 6.61 9.94
C HIS A 233 20.71 5.93 8.56
N LYS A 234 21.87 5.89 7.89
CA LYS A 234 22.01 5.25 6.56
C LYS A 234 21.50 3.80 6.54
N HIS A 235 21.67 3.11 7.68
CA HIS A 235 21.05 1.82 8.07
C HIS A 235 19.61 1.66 7.56
N CYS A 236 18.75 2.62 7.87
CA CYS A 236 17.30 2.53 7.66
C CYS A 236 16.92 2.42 6.18
N PHE A 237 17.63 3.16 5.33
CA PHE A 237 17.40 3.17 3.89
C PHE A 237 18.00 1.94 3.19
N GLU A 238 19.18 1.49 3.61
CA GLU A 238 19.79 0.25 3.11
C GLU A 238 18.93 -0.97 3.47
N ALA A 239 18.41 -1.03 4.69
CA ALA A 239 17.50 -2.09 5.12
C ALA A 239 16.19 -2.08 4.32
N LEU A 240 15.64 -0.89 4.04
CA LEU A 240 14.42 -0.76 3.24
C LEU A 240 14.66 -1.12 1.77
N ASP A 241 15.75 -0.67 1.17
CA ASP A 241 16.13 -1.00 -0.22
C ASP A 241 16.33 -2.52 -0.38
N LYS A 242 17.04 -3.16 0.55
CA LYS A 242 17.17 -4.63 0.61
C LYS A 242 15.81 -5.32 0.70
N THR A 243 14.91 -4.85 1.56
CA THR A 243 13.56 -5.43 1.71
C THR A 243 12.68 -5.21 0.47
N LEU A 244 12.73 -4.04 -0.19
CA LEU A 244 11.97 -3.81 -1.42
C LEU A 244 12.49 -4.67 -2.57
N ARG A 245 13.81 -4.85 -2.70
CA ARG A 245 14.40 -5.77 -3.67
C ARG A 245 13.95 -7.22 -3.43
N ASP A 246 13.89 -7.67 -2.18
CA ASP A 246 13.40 -9.02 -1.82
C ASP A 246 11.90 -9.20 -2.14
N ILE A 247 11.06 -8.21 -1.82
CA ILE A 247 9.61 -8.27 -2.08
C ILE A 247 9.27 -8.19 -3.57
N ILE A 248 9.97 -7.34 -4.33
CA ILE A 248 9.65 -7.03 -5.74
C ILE A 248 10.38 -7.96 -6.71
N GLY A 249 11.58 -8.41 -6.35
CA GLY A 249 12.51 -9.15 -7.21
C GLY A 249 12.03 -10.53 -7.69
N TYR A 250 10.89 -11.03 -7.21
CA TYR A 250 10.28 -12.27 -7.67
C TYR A 250 9.28 -12.10 -8.84
N LYS A 251 8.66 -10.92 -9.01
CA LYS A 251 7.61 -10.71 -10.04
C LYS A 251 8.02 -9.88 -11.26
N ASP A 252 8.97 -8.96 -11.13
CA ASP A 252 9.53 -8.22 -12.27
C ASP A 252 10.82 -7.50 -11.85
N ALA A 253 11.97 -7.94 -12.37
CA ALA A 253 13.26 -7.27 -12.15
C ALA A 253 13.30 -5.82 -12.70
N THR A 254 12.34 -5.48 -13.57
CA THR A 254 12.22 -4.20 -14.29
C THR A 254 11.25 -3.21 -13.61
N LYS A 255 10.81 -3.45 -12.37
CA LYS A 255 9.85 -2.58 -11.64
C LYS A 255 10.41 -1.90 -10.38
N LEU A 256 11.73 -1.81 -10.22
CA LEU A 256 12.41 -1.18 -9.07
C LEU A 256 12.30 0.36 -9.11
N TYR A 257 11.10 0.88 -8.89
CA TYR A 257 10.76 2.29 -9.08
C TYR A 257 10.04 2.90 -7.87
N HIS A 258 10.76 3.03 -6.76
CA HIS A 258 10.29 3.79 -5.59
C HIS A 258 11.27 4.91 -5.24
N LEU A 259 10.72 6.11 -5.03
CA LEU A 259 11.44 7.34 -4.72
C LEU A 259 11.86 7.35 -3.24
N MET A 260 12.91 6.60 -2.91
CA MET A 260 13.36 6.37 -1.52
C MET A 260 14.40 7.40 -1.06
N VAL A 261 13.98 8.61 -0.70
CA VAL A 261 14.88 9.74 -0.39
C VAL A 261 16.01 9.40 0.60
N LYS A 262 17.26 9.30 0.12
CA LYS A 262 18.49 9.13 0.90
C LYS A 262 19.67 9.93 0.30
N GLN A 263 20.08 10.98 1.01
CA GLN A 263 21.43 11.59 1.06
C GLN A 263 22.56 10.74 0.40
N LEU A 264 23.46 11.21 -0.47
CA LEU A 264 23.87 12.54 -0.99
C LEU A 264 24.46 12.27 -2.42
N PHE A 265 24.63 13.14 -3.42
CA PHE A 265 24.82 14.60 -3.55
C PHE A 265 23.98 15.18 -4.71
N LEU A 266 24.09 16.49 -4.96
CA LEU A 266 23.88 17.08 -6.30
C LEU A 266 24.95 18.15 -6.55
N GLU A 267 26.03 17.78 -7.24
CA GLU A 267 26.83 18.73 -8.03
C GLU A 267 26.40 18.59 -9.49
N VAL A 268 25.53 19.49 -9.94
CA VAL A 268 25.46 19.86 -11.35
C VAL A 268 25.31 21.37 -11.40
N THR A 269 26.45 22.08 -11.43
CA THR A 269 26.81 22.90 -12.58
C THR A 269 28.29 23.26 -12.55
N SER A 270 28.88 23.31 -13.74
CA SER A 270 30.18 23.90 -14.12
C SER A 270 31.45 23.33 -13.49
N ASP A 271 32.43 23.08 -14.37
CA ASP A 271 33.85 23.13 -14.04
C ASP A 271 34.15 24.35 -13.15
N ILE A 272 34.88 24.15 -12.05
CA ILE A 272 35.97 24.98 -11.52
C ILE A 272 36.34 24.50 -10.11
N PHE A 273 37.61 24.09 -9.94
CA PHE A 273 38.30 23.72 -8.69
C PHE A 273 37.68 22.66 -7.77
N PHE A 274 38.21 21.43 -7.89
CA PHE A 274 39.00 20.90 -6.78
C PHE A 274 40.34 20.33 -7.27
N ARG A 275 41.39 20.70 -6.54
CA ARG A 275 42.73 20.09 -6.55
C ARG A 275 43.05 19.70 -5.12
#